data_AF-A0A8T3BNH8-F1
#
_entry.id   AF-A0A8T3BNH8-F1
#
_cell.length_a   1.000
_cell.length_b   1.000
_cell.length_c   1.000
_cell.angle_alpha   90.00
_cell.angle_beta   90.00
_cell.angle_gamma   90.00
#
_symmetry.space_group_name_H-M   'P 1'
#
loop_
_entity.id
_entity.type
_entity.pdbx_description
1 polymer ?
#
loop_
_entity_poly.entity_id
_entity_poly.type
_entity_poly.pdbx_seq_one_letter_code
_entity_poly.pdbx_strand_id
1 'polypeptide(L)'
;MKREEIMTASTTDINVRVIAGEAMGFLSPVYTRTPTMCLDFTLKPSAHLRQPINPTWNSFAYILQGEGIFGTEKSEPVGPHNLLLLGHGDGIDVWNRSIRPLRFVLVGGEPLGEPVAQFGPFVMNSDEEIDQTINDFNLCINGFEEAKHWRSTELMDS
;
A
#
# COMPACT_ATOMS: atom_id res chain seq x y z
N MET A 1 -9.77 11.38 -2.12
CA MET A 1 -9.82 11.29 -0.64
C MET A 1 -8.97 12.39 -0.08
N LYS A 2 -9.56 13.30 0.70
CA LYS A 2 -8.82 14.36 1.39
C LYS A 2 -8.12 13.79 2.61
N ARG A 3 -7.03 14.43 3.07
CA ARG A 3 -6.28 14.00 4.27
C ARG A 3 -7.17 13.85 5.51
N GLU A 4 -8.21 14.68 5.60
CA GLU A 4 -9.19 14.74 6.69
C GLU A 4 -10.13 13.51 6.76
N GLU A 5 -10.24 12.75 5.67
CA GLU A 5 -11.14 11.58 5.57
C GLU A 5 -10.44 10.26 5.94
N ILE A 6 -9.11 10.28 6.13
CA ILE A 6 -8.34 9.09 6.49
C ILE A 6 -8.44 8.86 8.00
N MET A 7 -9.07 7.75 8.38
CA MET A 7 -9.12 7.32 9.77
C MET A 7 -7.72 7.20 10.35
N THR A 8 -7.51 7.85 11.49
CA THR A 8 -6.23 7.82 12.21
C THR A 8 -6.47 7.25 13.60
N ALA A 9 -5.70 6.24 13.97
CA ALA A 9 -5.67 5.68 15.31
C ALA A 9 -4.31 5.96 15.97
N SER A 10 -4.30 6.12 17.29
CA SER A 10 -3.06 6.37 18.03
C SER A 10 -3.10 5.86 19.46
N THR A 11 -1.97 5.34 19.91
CA THR A 11 -1.61 5.21 21.33
C THR A 11 -0.60 6.30 21.70
N THR A 12 -0.05 6.23 22.92
CA THR A 12 1.06 7.09 23.34
C THR A 12 2.26 7.00 22.41
N ASP A 13 2.57 5.82 21.86
CA ASP A 13 3.84 5.54 21.17
C ASP A 13 3.70 5.21 19.68
N ILE A 14 2.48 4.92 19.22
CA ILE A 14 2.19 4.48 17.86
C ILE A 14 1.08 5.34 17.28
N ASN A 15 1.27 5.82 16.07
CA ASN A 15 0.23 6.41 15.24
C ASN A 15 0.08 5.59 13.96
N VAL A 16 -1.17 5.40 13.51
CA VAL A 16 -1.46 4.74 12.24
C VAL A 16 -2.53 5.51 11.49
N ARG A 17 -2.32 5.72 10.20
CA ARG A 17 -3.36 6.16 9.26
C ARG A 17 -3.84 4.93 8.50
N VAL A 18 -5.13 4.60 8.66
CA VAL A 18 -5.78 3.43 8.08
C VAL A 18 -6.34 3.82 6.72
N ILE A 19 -5.55 3.65 5.66
CA ILE A 19 -5.95 4.01 4.28
C ILE A 19 -6.97 2.97 3.79
N ALA A 20 -6.67 1.69 3.98
CA ALA A 20 -7.57 0.56 3.72
C ALA A 20 -7.32 -0.55 4.75
N GLY A 21 -8.33 -1.38 5.02
CA GLY A 21 -8.27 -2.45 6.02
C GLY A 21 -8.50 -1.94 7.45
N GLU A 22 -7.90 -2.62 8.43
CA GLU A 22 -8.11 -2.37 9.85
C GLU A 22 -6.77 -2.31 10.61
N ALA A 23 -6.65 -1.38 11.55
CA ALA A 23 -5.56 -1.37 12.52
C ALA A 23 -6.03 -0.81 13.86
N MET A 24 -5.55 -1.40 14.97
CA MET A 24 -5.85 -0.94 16.33
C MET A 24 -7.35 -0.84 16.64
N GLY A 25 -8.19 -1.68 16.03
CA GLY A 25 -9.65 -1.68 16.16
C GLY A 25 -10.36 -0.61 15.32
N PHE A 26 -9.65 0.11 14.46
CA PHE A 26 -10.23 1.09 13.53
C PHE A 26 -10.25 0.54 12.11
N LEU A 27 -11.45 0.47 11.54
CA LEU A 27 -11.71 0.03 10.18
C LEU A 27 -11.80 1.24 9.23
N SER A 28 -11.10 1.19 8.10
CA SER A 28 -11.23 2.19 7.04
C SER A 28 -12.59 2.09 6.35
N PRO A 29 -13.26 3.21 6.02
CA PRO A 29 -14.48 3.19 5.21
C PRO A 29 -14.23 2.88 3.73
N VAL A 30 -12.97 2.81 3.29
CA VAL A 30 -12.61 2.53 1.90
C VAL A 30 -12.95 1.09 1.55
N TYR A 31 -13.87 0.92 0.61
CA TYR A 31 -14.20 -0.39 0.05
C TYR A 31 -13.11 -0.87 -0.90
N THR A 32 -12.63 -2.09 -0.70
CA THR A 32 -11.63 -2.75 -1.55
C THR A 32 -12.28 -3.96 -2.24
N ARG A 33 -12.29 -3.97 -3.59
CA ARG A 33 -12.84 -5.11 -4.36
C ARG A 33 -12.09 -6.40 -4.08
N THR A 34 -10.77 -6.31 -4.06
CA THR A 34 -9.87 -7.36 -3.56
C THR A 34 -9.50 -7.01 -2.13
N PRO A 35 -9.75 -7.88 -1.13
CA PRO A 35 -9.41 -7.61 0.26
C PRO A 35 -7.96 -7.14 0.39
N THR A 36 -7.79 -5.91 0.88
CA THR A 36 -6.49 -5.22 0.93
C THR A 36 -6.40 -4.39 2.21
N MET A 37 -5.18 -4.30 2.74
CA MET A 37 -4.79 -3.43 3.84
C MET A 37 -3.67 -2.50 3.38
N CYS A 38 -3.78 -1.22 3.73
CA CYS A 38 -2.76 -0.22 3.50
C CYS A 38 -2.71 0.71 4.71
N LEU A 39 -1.63 0.64 5.48
CA LEU A 39 -1.47 1.32 6.76
C LEU A 39 -0.20 2.16 6.74
N ASP A 40 -0.29 3.44 7.08
CA ASP A 40 0.89 4.31 7.26
C ASP A 40 1.14 4.47 8.77
N PHE A 41 2.17 3.78 9.26
CA PHE A 41 2.55 3.77 10.67
C PHE A 41 3.65 4.79 10.96
N THR A 42 3.55 5.42 12.14
CA THR A 42 4.64 6.16 12.77
C THR A 42 4.84 5.65 14.20
N LEU A 43 6.05 5.18 14.50
CA LEU A 43 6.46 4.64 15.80
C LEU A 43 7.44 5.62 16.47
N LYS A 44 7.16 5.99 17.72
CA LYS A 44 8.11 6.73 18.55
C LYS A 44 9.32 5.86 18.94
N PRO A 45 10.44 6.46 19.40
CA PRO A 45 11.54 5.72 19.98
C PRO A 45 11.07 4.73 21.05
N SER A 46 11.67 3.54 21.08
CA SER A 46 11.34 2.43 21.97
C SER A 46 9.97 1.77 21.77
N ALA A 47 9.17 2.21 20.78
CA ALA A 47 7.88 1.58 20.49
C ALA A 47 8.04 0.18 19.87
N HIS A 48 7.10 -0.69 20.21
CA HIS A 48 6.92 -2.01 19.60
C HIS A 48 5.49 -2.14 19.08
N LEU A 49 5.36 -2.46 17.80
CA LEU A 49 4.10 -2.75 17.14
C LEU A 49 4.01 -4.24 16.81
N ARG A 50 2.86 -4.83 17.09
CA ARG A 50 2.40 -6.08 16.47
C ARG A 50 1.17 -5.77 15.63
N GLN A 51 1.27 -5.95 14.31
CA GLN A 51 0.14 -5.78 13.40
C GLN A 51 -0.26 -7.15 12.82
N PRO A 52 -1.48 -7.64 13.08
CA PRO A 52 -1.99 -8.84 12.45
C PRO A 52 -2.07 -8.68 10.93
N ILE A 53 -1.77 -9.79 10.23
CA ILE A 53 -1.90 -9.92 8.78
C ILE A 53 -2.55 -11.27 8.53
N ASN A 54 -3.49 -11.35 7.59
CA ASN A 54 -4.06 -12.63 7.20
C ASN A 54 -2.93 -13.54 6.65
N PRO A 55 -2.74 -14.77 7.18
CA PRO A 55 -1.65 -15.66 6.76
C PRO A 55 -1.63 -16.05 5.28
N THR A 56 -2.74 -15.87 4.58
CA THR A 56 -2.88 -16.16 3.14
C THR A 56 -2.55 -14.97 2.25
N TRP A 57 -2.31 -13.78 2.83
CA TRP A 57 -2.07 -12.56 2.07
C TRP A 57 -0.60 -12.39 1.70
N ASN A 58 -0.36 -11.86 0.50
CA ASN A 58 0.93 -11.27 0.17
C ASN A 58 1.05 -9.93 0.89
N SER A 59 2.22 -9.63 1.48
CA SER A 59 2.43 -8.37 2.19
C SER A 59 3.87 -7.87 2.13
N PHE A 60 4.02 -6.55 2.23
CA PHE A 60 5.31 -5.89 2.28
C PHE A 60 5.27 -4.64 3.16
N ALA A 61 6.42 -4.28 3.72
CA ALA A 61 6.62 -2.99 4.38
C ALA A 61 7.56 -2.10 3.54
N TYR A 62 7.23 -0.82 3.39
CA TYR A 62 8.09 0.16 2.74
C TYR A 62 8.45 1.28 3.70
N ILE A 63 9.74 1.45 3.97
CA ILE A 63 10.22 2.38 5.01
C ILE A 63 10.40 3.78 4.40
N LEU A 64 9.67 4.74 4.96
CA LEU A 64 9.68 6.14 4.50
C LEU A 64 10.72 6.98 5.25
N GLN A 65 10.89 6.76 6.54
CA GLN A 65 11.77 7.55 7.40
C GLN A 65 12.20 6.75 8.63
N GLY A 66 13.42 7.00 9.12
CA GLY A 66 13.95 6.32 10.30
C GLY A 66 14.36 4.88 9.99
N GLU A 67 14.64 4.11 11.04
CA GLU A 67 15.05 2.71 10.93
C GLU A 67 14.32 1.86 11.96
N GLY A 68 14.09 0.60 11.62
CA GLY A 68 13.36 -0.33 12.46
C GLY A 68 13.82 -1.76 12.29
N ILE A 69 13.54 -2.58 13.29
CA ILE A 69 13.75 -4.03 13.22
C ILE A 69 12.40 -4.65 12.88
N PHE A 70 12.35 -5.50 11.86
CA PHE A 70 11.12 -6.12 11.35
C PHE A 70 11.17 -7.64 11.48
N GLY A 71 10.05 -8.25 11.86
CA GLY A 71 9.86 -9.70 11.94
C GLY A 71 10.37 -10.31 13.23
N THR A 72 11.67 -10.27 13.48
CA THR A 72 12.27 -10.83 14.71
C THR A 72 13.21 -9.82 15.36
N GLU A 73 13.27 -9.80 16.69
CA GLU A 73 14.17 -8.89 17.42
C GLU A 73 15.67 -9.08 17.13
N LYS A 74 16.02 -10.21 16.50
CA LYS A 74 17.41 -10.56 16.11
C LYS A 74 17.77 -10.07 14.71
N SER A 75 16.80 -9.57 13.94
CA SER A 75 17.04 -9.03 12.61
C SER A 75 17.84 -7.72 12.70
N GLU A 76 18.62 -7.43 11.67
CA GLU A 76 19.31 -6.14 11.55
C GLU A 76 18.30 -5.00 11.31
N PRO A 77 18.56 -3.78 11.82
CA PRO A 77 17.73 -2.62 11.51
C PRO A 77 17.75 -2.30 10.02
N VAL A 78 16.58 -1.93 9.48
CA VAL A 78 16.41 -1.52 8.09
C VAL A 78 15.94 -0.07 8.03
N GLY A 79 16.61 0.72 7.19
CA GLY A 79 16.36 2.15 7.01
C GLY A 79 15.48 2.50 5.80
N PRO A 80 15.34 3.79 5.47
CA PRO A 80 14.43 4.28 4.44
C PRO A 80 14.76 3.78 3.03
N HIS A 81 13.77 3.82 2.14
CA HIS A 81 13.85 3.41 0.73
C HIS A 81 14.10 1.90 0.52
N ASN A 82 13.82 1.10 1.55
CA ASN A 82 13.81 -0.36 1.44
C ASN A 82 12.37 -0.88 1.42
N LEU A 83 12.12 -1.82 0.52
CA LEU A 83 10.91 -2.63 0.50
C LEU A 83 11.24 -4.00 1.08
N LEU A 84 10.52 -4.38 2.14
CA LEU A 84 10.66 -5.65 2.82
C LEU A 84 9.48 -6.54 2.46
N LEU A 85 9.73 -7.58 1.68
CA LEU A 85 8.74 -8.63 1.44
C LEU A 85 8.58 -9.46 2.70
N LEU A 86 7.34 -9.63 3.16
CA LEU A 86 7.07 -10.42 4.36
C LEU A 86 6.83 -11.88 3.97
N GLY A 87 7.41 -12.79 4.75
CA GLY A 87 7.15 -14.21 4.62
C GLY A 87 5.81 -14.62 5.26
N HIS A 88 5.58 -15.93 5.32
CA HIS A 88 4.40 -16.48 5.97
C HIS A 88 4.36 -16.15 7.47
N GLY A 89 3.18 -15.82 7.96
CA GLY A 89 2.91 -15.52 9.36
C GLY A 89 1.53 -14.89 9.54
N ASP A 90 1.08 -14.81 10.77
CA ASP A 90 -0.19 -14.20 11.19
C ASP A 90 -0.06 -12.69 11.52
N GLY A 91 1.10 -12.10 11.23
CA GLY A 91 1.37 -10.70 11.47
C GLY A 91 2.85 -10.34 11.40
N ILE A 92 3.12 -9.06 11.60
CA ILE A 92 4.46 -8.49 11.64
C ILE A 92 4.70 -7.81 12.98
N ASP A 93 5.87 -8.08 13.55
CA ASP A 93 6.42 -7.31 14.66
C ASP A 93 7.40 -6.27 14.14
N VAL A 94 7.33 -5.06 14.70
CA VAL A 94 8.21 -3.95 14.35
C VAL A 94 8.68 -3.24 15.62
N TRP A 95 10.00 -3.11 15.78
CA TRP A 95 10.60 -2.39 16.90
C TRP A 95 11.35 -1.16 16.41
N ASN A 96 11.10 -0.01 17.03
CA ASN A 96 11.93 1.18 16.85
C ASN A 96 12.92 1.29 18.01
N ARG A 97 14.12 0.73 17.85
CA ARG A 97 15.21 0.88 18.83
C ARG A 97 16.05 2.13 18.64
N SER A 98 15.74 2.94 17.62
CA SER A 98 16.46 4.18 17.35
C SER A 98 15.96 5.33 18.22
N ILE A 99 16.72 6.41 18.28
CA ILE A 99 16.32 7.66 18.96
C ILE A 99 15.39 8.55 18.10
N ARG A 100 15.14 8.17 16.84
CA ARG A 100 14.30 8.94 15.91
C ARG A 100 12.97 8.22 15.67
N PRO A 101 11.89 8.93 15.29
CA PRO A 101 10.67 8.26 14.84
C PRO A 101 10.93 7.41 13.59
N LEU A 102 10.27 6.25 13.55
CA LEU A 102 10.22 5.35 12.41
C LEU A 102 8.87 5.54 11.71
N ARG A 103 8.87 5.75 10.39
CA ARG A 103 7.67 5.81 9.57
C ARG A 103 7.76 4.86 8.39
N PHE A 104 6.74 4.04 8.21
CA PHE A 104 6.66 3.06 7.12
C PHE A 104 5.21 2.83 6.70
N VAL A 105 5.03 2.34 5.48
CA VAL A 105 3.75 1.83 4.99
C VAL A 105 3.78 0.32 5.05
N LEU A 106 2.72 -0.29 5.57
CA LEU A 106 2.47 -1.73 5.49
C LEU A 106 1.32 -1.97 4.51
N VAL A 107 1.56 -2.77 3.49
CA VAL A 107 0.56 -3.18 2.51
C VAL A 107 0.42 -4.68 2.53
N GLY A 108 -0.81 -5.17 2.47
CA GLY A 108 -1.09 -6.58 2.25
C GLY A 108 -2.40 -6.78 1.54
N GLY A 109 -2.57 -7.91 0.86
CA GLY A 109 -3.82 -8.21 0.18
C GLY A 109 -3.93 -9.67 -0.25
N GLU A 110 -5.16 -10.07 -0.53
CA GLU A 110 -5.47 -11.39 -1.05
C GLU A 110 -4.84 -11.56 -2.44
N PRO A 111 -4.03 -12.61 -2.66
CA PRO A 111 -3.53 -12.92 -4.00
C PRO A 111 -4.70 -13.24 -4.93
N LEU A 112 -4.77 -12.58 -6.08
CA LEU A 112 -5.83 -12.83 -7.07
C LEU A 112 -5.76 -14.25 -7.66
N GLY A 113 -4.55 -14.83 -7.77
CA GLY A 113 -4.35 -16.14 -8.38
C GLY A 113 -4.56 -16.16 -9.90
N GLU A 114 -4.70 -15.00 -10.53
CA GLU A 114 -4.88 -14.85 -11.97
C GLU A 114 -3.55 -14.49 -12.65
N PRO A 115 -3.37 -14.84 -13.94
CA PRO A 115 -2.22 -14.39 -14.70
C PRO A 115 -2.21 -12.85 -14.81
N VAL A 116 -1.02 -12.29 -14.94
CA VAL A 116 -0.81 -10.85 -15.10
C VAL A 116 -0.03 -10.61 -16.40
N ALA A 117 -0.66 -9.91 -17.33
CA ALA A 117 -0.04 -9.33 -18.52
C ALA A 117 -0.06 -7.80 -18.38
N GLN A 118 1.08 -7.15 -18.56
CA GLN A 118 1.19 -5.70 -18.38
C GLN A 118 1.93 -5.05 -19.55
N PHE A 119 1.36 -3.98 -20.09
CA PHE A 119 2.02 -3.10 -21.04
C PHE A 119 1.73 -1.63 -20.73
N GLY A 120 2.76 -0.91 -20.25
CA GLY A 120 2.63 0.48 -19.85
C GLY A 120 1.54 0.68 -18.79
N PRO A 121 0.47 1.46 -19.08
CA PRO A 121 -0.62 1.73 -18.14
C PRO A 121 -1.67 0.60 -18.07
N PHE A 122 -1.62 -0.39 -18.97
CA PHE A 122 -2.63 -1.44 -19.08
C PHE A 122 -2.16 -2.71 -18.37
N VAL A 123 -3.04 -3.28 -17.55
CA VAL A 123 -2.83 -4.54 -16.82
C VAL A 123 -4.07 -5.42 -17.08
N MET A 124 -3.87 -6.57 -17.71
CA MET A 124 -4.89 -7.56 -18.08
C MET A 124 -4.44 -8.97 -17.69
N ASN A 125 -5.19 -10.00 -18.07
CA ASN A 125 -4.86 -11.40 -17.76
C ASN A 125 -4.18 -12.14 -18.92
N SER A 126 -4.13 -11.59 -20.14
CA SER A 126 -3.48 -12.20 -21.31
C SER A 126 -2.89 -11.16 -22.28
N ASP A 127 -1.97 -11.60 -23.13
CA ASP A 127 -1.35 -10.75 -24.16
C ASP A 127 -2.40 -10.33 -25.22
N GLU A 128 -3.35 -11.20 -25.56
CA GLU A 128 -4.45 -10.87 -26.48
C GLU A 128 -5.35 -9.75 -25.95
N GLU A 129 -5.66 -9.76 -24.64
CA GLU A 129 -6.42 -8.68 -24.01
C GLU A 129 -5.65 -7.36 -23.98
N ILE A 130 -4.32 -7.42 -23.82
CA ILE A 130 -3.46 -6.23 -23.92
C ILE A 130 -3.52 -5.65 -25.33
N ASP A 131 -3.34 -6.47 -26.36
CA ASP A 131 -3.41 -6.04 -27.76
C ASP A 131 -4.78 -5.42 -28.08
N GLN A 132 -5.87 -6.03 -27.60
CA GLN A 132 -7.21 -5.48 -27.75
C GLN A 132 -7.35 -4.12 -27.03
N THR A 133 -6.86 -3.99 -25.80
CA THR A 133 -6.96 -2.75 -25.02
C THR A 133 -6.19 -1.61 -25.67
N ILE A 134 -5.02 -1.90 -26.23
CA ILE A 134 -4.23 -0.91 -27.00
C ILE A 134 -5.01 -0.45 -28.24
N ASN A 135 -5.64 -1.38 -28.96
CA ASN A 135 -6.49 -1.04 -30.10
C ASN A 135 -7.69 -0.20 -29.68
N ASP A 136 -8.35 -0.55 -28.59
CA ASP A 136 -9.50 0.19 -28.06
C ASP A 136 -9.14 1.62 -27.65
N PHE A 137 -7.98 1.80 -27.01
CA PHE A 137 -7.44 3.12 -26.67
C PHE A 137 -7.14 3.95 -27.93
N ASN A 138 -6.45 3.36 -28.90
CA ASN A 138 -6.08 4.04 -30.14
C ASN A 138 -7.30 4.44 -30.99
N LEU A 139 -8.34 3.61 -30.98
CA LEU A 139 -9.60 3.86 -31.70
C LEU A 139 -10.61 4.68 -30.89
N CYS A 140 -10.33 4.92 -29.60
CA CYS A 140 -11.22 5.60 -28.65
C CYS A 140 -12.59 4.91 -28.54
N ILE A 141 -12.61 3.62 -28.22
CA ILE A 141 -13.81 2.79 -28.05
C ILE A 141 -13.74 1.96 -26.76
N ASN A 142 -14.83 1.27 -26.41
CA ASN A 142 -14.92 0.31 -25.30
C ASN A 142 -14.48 0.88 -23.94
N GLY A 143 -14.84 2.13 -23.65
CA GLY A 143 -14.48 2.84 -22.43
C GLY A 143 -13.44 3.96 -22.62
N PHE A 144 -12.89 4.11 -23.83
CA PHE A 144 -11.96 5.20 -24.17
C PHE A 144 -12.57 6.29 -25.08
N GLU A 145 -13.89 6.35 -25.22
CA GLU A 145 -14.59 7.25 -26.15
C GLU A 145 -14.24 8.73 -25.90
N GLU A 146 -14.15 9.13 -24.63
CA GLU A 146 -13.85 10.51 -24.23
C GLU A 146 -12.39 10.91 -24.50
N ALA A 147 -11.48 9.95 -24.69
CA ALA A 147 -10.07 10.23 -24.96
C ALA A 147 -9.86 10.96 -26.29
N LYS A 148 -10.81 10.83 -27.23
CA LYS A 148 -10.74 11.45 -28.56
C LYS A 148 -10.63 12.98 -28.53
N HIS A 149 -11.25 13.60 -27.53
CA HIS A 149 -11.37 15.07 -27.43
C HIS A 149 -10.84 15.63 -26.11
N TRP A 150 -10.51 14.77 -25.14
CA TRP A 150 -10.05 15.20 -23.84
C TRP A 150 -8.64 15.81 -23.87
N ARG A 151 -8.50 16.95 -23.19
CA ARG A 151 -7.24 17.63 -22.87
C ARG A 151 -7.39 18.22 -21.47
N SER A 152 -6.42 18.01 -20.60
CA SER A 152 -6.36 18.72 -19.32
C SER A 152 -6.08 20.20 -19.58
N THR A 153 -6.81 21.09 -18.92
CA THR A 153 -6.40 22.50 -18.82
C THR A 153 -5.11 22.58 -18.02
N GLU A 154 -4.06 23.19 -18.55
CA GLU A 154 -2.87 23.54 -17.77
C GLU A 154 -3.31 24.41 -16.60
N LEU A 155 -2.97 24.00 -15.38
CA LEU A 155 -3.07 24.86 -14.21
C LEU A 155 -2.07 25.99 -14.42
N MET A 156 -2.54 27.15 -14.89
CA MET A 156 -1.79 28.39 -14.71
C MET A 156 -1.75 28.64 -13.21
N ASP A 157 -0.58 28.42 -12.62
CA ASP A 157 -0.30 28.71 -11.22
C ASP A 157 -0.75 30.13 -10.87
N SER A 158 -1.48 30.26 -9.75
CA SER A 158 -1.79 31.52 -9.07
C SER A 158 -1.46 31.41 -7.60
#